data_AF-J6J997-F1
#
_entry.id   AF-J6J997-F1
#
_cell.length_a   1.000
_cell.length_b   1.000
_cell.length_c   1.000
_cell.angle_alpha   90.00
_cell.angle_beta   90.00
_cell.angle_gamma   90.00
#
_symmetry.space_group_name_H-M   'P 1'
#
loop_
_entity.id
_entity.type
_entity.pdbx_description
1 polymer ?
#
loop_
_entity_poly.entity_id
_entity_poly.type
_entity_poly.pdbx_seq_one_letter_code
_entity_poly.pdbx_strand_id
1 'polypeptide(L)'
;MTVTTNETHDEARLEDHIDERLDVETAATNFEGEIREFVRRDFAPVRRNTDPNSGEFAANNIGTLVQRVAGTSLAEIENLIGELTALRDYITSEGERVQRELAGYTQLNQAAMTSTRIIAESMSKWKTTVDSVKSA
;
A
#
# COMPACT_ATOMS: atom_id res chain seq x y z
N MET A 1 -1.13 -14.89 -34.23
CA MET A 1 -0.23 -13.77 -33.89
C MET A 1 -0.11 -13.77 -32.38
N THR A 2 1.00 -14.27 -31.88
CA THR A 2 1.30 -14.47 -30.46
C THR A 2 1.52 -13.13 -29.79
N VAL A 3 0.72 -12.80 -28.77
CA VAL A 3 0.98 -11.68 -27.86
C VAL A 3 1.91 -12.21 -26.77
N THR A 4 3.18 -11.81 -26.87
CA THR A 4 4.23 -12.08 -25.90
C THR A 4 4.14 -11.09 -24.74
N THR A 5 3.94 -11.65 -23.56
CA THR A 5 4.60 -11.34 -22.27
C THR A 5 5.09 -9.91 -22.07
N ASN A 6 4.35 -9.16 -21.25
CA ASN A 6 4.86 -7.97 -20.57
C ASN A 6 4.40 -7.88 -19.10
N GLU A 7 4.09 -9.03 -18.47
CA GLU A 7 3.71 -9.10 -17.04
C GLU A 7 4.88 -9.51 -16.14
N THR A 8 5.94 -10.12 -16.68
CA THR A 8 7.06 -10.64 -15.87
C THR A 8 8.10 -9.59 -15.48
N HIS A 9 7.89 -8.30 -15.79
CA HIS A 9 8.83 -7.23 -15.41
C HIS A 9 8.35 -6.36 -14.25
N ASP A 10 7.04 -6.33 -13.97
CA ASP A 10 6.49 -5.53 -12.86
C ASP A 10 6.48 -6.28 -11.52
N GLU A 11 6.40 -7.62 -11.52
CA GLU A 11 6.48 -8.41 -10.28
C GLU A 11 7.87 -8.35 -9.62
N ALA A 12 8.94 -8.25 -10.42
CA ALA A 12 10.31 -8.12 -9.88
C ALA A 12 10.59 -6.77 -9.21
N ARG A 13 9.75 -5.75 -9.47
CA ARG A 13 9.90 -4.41 -8.90
C ARG A 13 9.16 -4.24 -7.57
N LEU A 14 8.22 -5.14 -7.26
CA LEU A 14 7.49 -5.16 -5.99
C LEU A 14 8.23 -5.91 -4.87
N GLU A 15 9.17 -6.80 -5.19
CA GLU A 15 9.96 -7.52 -4.18
C GLU A 15 11.15 -6.71 -3.63
N ASP A 16 11.51 -5.58 -4.26
CA ASP A 16 12.61 -4.70 -3.81
C ASP A 16 12.18 -3.70 -2.72
N HIS A 17 10.91 -3.68 -2.33
CA HIS A 17 10.38 -2.71 -1.36
C HIS A 17 10.12 -3.29 0.03
N ILE A 18 10.60 -4.51 0.31
CA ILE A 18 10.38 -5.20 1.59
C ILE A 18 11.64 -5.16 2.49
N ASP A 19 12.76 -4.62 2.00
CA ASP A 19 14.00 -4.47 2.79
C ASP A 19 14.15 -3.07 3.44
N GLU A 20 13.17 -2.19 3.23
CA GLU A 20 13.02 -0.95 4.00
C GLU A 20 12.04 -1.18 5.14
N ARG A 21 12.24 -2.25 5.93
CA ARG A 21 11.72 -2.31 7.30
C ARG A 21 12.42 -1.20 8.07
N LEU A 22 11.82 -0.02 7.98
CA LEU A 22 12.14 1.22 8.66
C LEU A 22 12.75 0.93 10.04
N ASP A 23 13.85 1.62 10.30
CA ASP A 23 14.71 1.64 11.47
C ASP A 23 14.01 1.88 12.84
N VAL A 24 12.72 1.62 12.96
CA VAL A 24 11.94 1.70 14.20
C VAL A 24 12.44 0.67 15.21
N GLU A 25 12.73 -0.56 14.78
CA GLU A 25 13.24 -1.61 15.66
C GLU A 25 14.68 -1.30 16.10
N THR A 26 15.50 -0.77 15.19
CA THR A 26 16.85 -0.28 15.46
C THR A 26 16.84 0.93 16.41
N ALA A 27 15.94 1.90 16.20
CA ALA A 27 15.78 3.07 17.05
C ALA A 27 15.25 2.69 18.44
N ALA A 28 14.29 1.77 18.52
CA ALA A 28 13.74 1.26 19.78
C ALA A 28 14.79 0.48 20.58
N THR A 29 15.58 -0.38 19.94
CA THR A 29 16.65 -1.14 20.60
C THR A 29 17.78 -0.22 21.08
N ASN A 30 18.14 0.80 20.31
CA ASN A 30 19.11 1.82 20.72
C ASN A 30 18.59 2.64 21.92
N PHE A 31 17.32 3.04 21.90
CA PHE A 31 16.67 3.77 23.00
C PHE A 31 16.59 2.93 24.28
N GLU A 32 16.21 1.66 24.17
CA GLU A 32 16.17 0.74 25.30
C GLU A 32 17.57 0.52 25.90
N GLY A 33 18.59 0.46 25.06
CA GLY A 33 20.00 0.41 25.46
C GLY A 33 20.44 1.66 26.25
N GLU A 34 20.11 2.85 25.76
CA GLU A 34 20.43 4.12 26.43
C GLU A 34 19.68 4.26 27.77
N ILE A 35 18.42 3.86 27.86
CA ILE A 35 17.66 3.83 29.12
C ILE A 35 18.29 2.84 30.10
N ARG A 36 18.66 1.64 29.64
CA ARG A 36 19.24 0.59 30.49
C ARG A 36 20.57 1.02 31.08
N GLU A 37 21.41 1.70 30.30
CA GLU A 37 22.69 2.25 30.76
C GLU A 37 22.49 3.43 31.72
N PHE A 38 21.50 4.30 31.46
CA PHE A 38 21.13 5.40 32.36
C PHE A 38 20.65 4.89 33.73
N VAL A 39 19.72 3.94 33.75
CA VAL A 39 19.22 3.32 34.98
C VAL A 39 20.35 2.60 35.71
N ARG A 40 21.26 1.93 34.98
CA ARG A 40 22.43 1.28 35.57
C ARG A 40 23.40 2.29 36.19
N ARG A 41 23.64 3.44 35.57
CA ARG A 41 24.61 4.43 36.05
C ARG A 41 24.09 5.25 37.22
N ASP A 42 22.81 5.61 37.20
CA ASP A 42 22.24 6.59 38.15
C ASP A 42 21.42 5.92 39.27
N PHE A 43 20.93 4.68 39.08
CA PHE A 43 20.15 3.92 40.08
C PHE A 43 20.81 2.62 40.57
N ALA A 44 22.02 2.27 40.12
CA ALA A 44 22.81 1.21 40.78
C ALA A 44 22.94 1.52 42.28
N PRO A 45 22.97 0.49 43.17
CA PRO A 45 22.80 0.68 44.60
C PRO A 45 23.89 1.59 45.16
N VAL A 46 23.50 2.86 45.33
CA VAL A 46 23.95 3.89 46.25
C VAL A 46 25.06 3.40 47.17
N ARG A 47 26.30 3.48 46.68
CA ARG A 47 27.46 3.67 47.55
C ARG A 47 28.19 4.91 47.07
N ARG A 48 27.83 6.02 47.71
CA ARG A 48 28.52 7.33 47.77
C ARG A 48 28.35 8.22 46.54
N ASN A 49 27.30 9.04 46.53
CA ASN A 49 27.42 10.49 46.68
C ASN A 49 26.03 11.14 46.54
N THR A 50 25.55 11.73 47.64
CA THR A 50 24.41 12.65 47.65
C THR A 50 24.87 14.01 47.14
N ASP A 51 25.13 14.14 45.84
CA ASP A 51 25.35 15.44 45.19
C ASP A 51 24.00 15.96 44.68
N PRO A 52 23.48 17.10 45.19
CA PRO A 52 22.21 17.67 44.75
C PRO A 52 22.15 17.98 43.24
N ASN A 53 23.31 18.11 42.57
CA ASN A 53 23.35 18.35 41.12
C ASN A 53 23.05 17.09 40.29
N SER A 54 23.18 15.88 40.86
CA SER A 54 22.99 14.60 40.14
C SER A 54 21.58 14.43 39.57
N GLY A 55 20.54 14.85 40.29
CA GLY A 55 19.16 14.79 39.83
C GLY A 55 18.84 15.76 38.69
N GLU A 56 19.50 16.92 38.68
CA GLU A 56 19.33 17.94 37.63
C GLU A 56 20.04 17.52 36.32
N PHE A 57 21.23 16.89 36.43
CA PHE A 57 21.86 16.25 35.27
C PHE A 57 21.00 15.11 34.71
N ALA A 58 20.43 14.26 35.56
CA ALA A 58 19.53 13.18 35.13
C ALA A 58 18.28 13.70 34.40
N ALA A 59 17.61 14.72 34.94
CA ALA A 59 16.43 15.34 34.33
C ALA A 59 16.73 15.99 32.97
N ASN A 60 17.87 16.68 32.85
CA ASN A 60 18.29 17.29 31.58
C ASN A 60 18.59 16.23 30.50
N ASN A 61 19.26 15.13 30.85
CA ASN A 61 19.50 14.03 29.92
C ASN A 61 18.19 13.38 29.44
N ILE A 62 17.24 13.13 30.34
CA ILE A 62 15.89 12.64 29.97
C ILE A 62 15.20 13.62 29.03
N GLY A 63 15.26 14.92 29.30
CA GLY A 63 14.72 15.95 28.42
C GLY A 63 15.28 15.85 27.00
N THR A 64 16.59 15.64 26.85
CA THR A 64 17.22 15.49 25.52
C THR A 64 16.82 14.20 24.79
N LEU A 65 16.68 13.09 25.50
CA LEU A 65 16.25 11.81 24.93
C LEU A 65 14.79 11.86 24.47
N VAL A 66 13.90 12.39 25.31
CA VAL A 66 12.49 12.58 24.97
C VAL A 66 12.34 13.50 23.76
N GLN A 67 13.09 14.61 23.72
CA GLN A 67 13.07 15.53 22.58
C GLN A 67 13.51 14.84 21.28
N ARG A 68 14.55 14.01 21.33
CA ARG A 68 15.05 13.26 20.16
C ARG A 68 14.03 12.23 19.68
N VAL A 69 13.55 11.38 20.58
CA VAL A 69 12.57 10.34 20.24
C VAL A 69 11.28 10.95 19.71
N ALA A 70 10.74 11.97 20.39
CA ALA A 70 9.54 12.66 19.94
C ALA A 70 9.75 13.32 18.56
N GLY A 71 10.93 13.88 18.30
CA GLY A 71 11.29 14.44 17.00
C GLY A 71 11.35 13.39 15.89
N THR A 72 12.02 12.26 16.14
CA THR A 72 12.11 11.14 15.18
C THR A 72 10.75 10.50 14.91
N SER A 73 9.98 10.19 15.97
CA SER A 73 8.65 9.61 15.83
C SER A 73 7.69 10.53 15.07
N LEU A 74 7.80 11.85 15.23
CA LEU A 74 6.99 12.80 14.45
C LEU A 74 7.36 12.75 12.96
N ALA A 75 8.65 12.71 12.63
CA ALA A 75 9.10 12.60 11.24
C ALA A 75 8.63 11.29 10.58
N GLU A 76 8.66 10.19 11.30
CA GLU A 76 8.14 8.89 10.83
C GLU A 76 6.63 8.93 10.60
N ILE A 77 5.86 9.56 11.50
CA ILE A 77 4.42 9.73 11.34
C ILE A 77 4.10 10.57 10.09
N GLU A 78 4.80 11.69 9.88
CA GLU A 78 4.60 12.51 8.68
C GLU A 78 4.93 11.74 7.39
N ASN A 79 5.97 10.89 7.41
CA ASN A 79 6.28 10.02 6.29
C ASN A 79 5.17 9.00 6.01
N LEU A 80 4.68 8.31 7.04
CA LEU A 80 3.56 7.37 6.93
C LEU A 80 2.28 8.05 6.43
N ILE A 81 2.00 9.28 6.88
CA ILE A 81 0.88 10.08 6.37
C ILE A 81 1.05 10.37 4.87
N GLY A 82 2.27 10.67 4.44
CA GLY A 82 2.62 10.85 3.03
C GLY A 82 2.36 9.60 2.19
N GLU A 83 2.86 8.45 2.64
CA GLU A 83 2.66 7.15 1.98
C GLU A 83 1.17 6.78 1.89
N LEU A 84 0.42 6.92 2.99
CA LEU A 84 -1.02 6.64 3.01
C LEU A 84 -1.82 7.60 2.10
N THR A 85 -1.39 8.86 2.01
CA THR A 85 -1.98 9.84 1.10
C THR A 85 -1.74 9.42 -0.35
N ALA A 86 -0.51 9.05 -0.72
CA ALA A 86 -0.19 8.56 -2.06
C ALA A 86 -0.98 7.30 -2.40
N LEU A 87 -1.11 6.36 -1.46
CA LEU A 87 -1.89 5.14 -1.65
C LEU A 87 -3.38 5.43 -1.86
N ARG A 88 -3.96 6.35 -1.08
CA ARG A 88 -5.35 6.78 -1.26
C ARG A 88 -5.57 7.39 -2.65
N ASP A 89 -4.67 8.26 -3.07
CA ASP A 89 -4.78 8.94 -4.36
C ASP A 89 -4.65 7.93 -5.52
N TYR A 90 -3.77 6.94 -5.37
CA TYR A 90 -3.68 5.79 -6.28
C TYR A 90 -5.01 5.03 -6.37
N ILE A 91 -5.57 4.58 -5.24
CA ILE A 91 -6.85 3.84 -5.21
C ILE A 91 -7.98 4.65 -5.85
N THR A 92 -7.99 5.96 -5.64
CA THR A 92 -9.00 6.85 -6.24
C THR A 92 -8.88 6.86 -7.76
N SER A 93 -7.66 7.03 -8.28
CA SER A 93 -7.40 7.00 -9.73
C SER A 93 -7.72 5.65 -10.37
N GLU A 94 -7.42 4.56 -9.65
CA GLU A 94 -7.67 3.20 -10.11
C GLU A 94 -9.17 2.89 -10.11
N GLY A 95 -9.92 3.42 -9.13
CA GLY A 95 -11.38 3.38 -9.12
C GLY A 95 -11.99 4.03 -10.37
N GLU A 96 -11.52 5.21 -10.77
CA GLU A 96 -11.98 5.89 -11.99
C GLU A 96 -11.60 5.11 -13.27
N ARG A 97 -10.42 4.48 -13.29
CA ARG A 97 -9.99 3.62 -14.40
C ARG A 97 -10.91 2.41 -14.56
N VAL A 98 -11.14 1.68 -13.46
CA VAL A 98 -11.99 0.49 -13.43
C VAL A 98 -13.44 0.82 -13.78
N GLN A 99 -13.97 1.96 -13.33
CA GLN A 99 -15.31 2.41 -13.72
C GLN A 99 -15.44 2.64 -15.22
N ARG A 100 -14.43 3.24 -15.87
CA ARG A 100 -14.41 3.40 -17.34
C ARG A 100 -14.34 2.05 -18.06
N GLU A 101 -13.54 1.12 -17.53
CA GLU A 101 -13.43 -0.22 -18.08
C GLU A 101 -14.75 -0.99 -17.99
N LEU A 102 -15.44 -0.90 -16.86
CA LEU A 102 -16.76 -1.52 -16.65
C LEU A 102 -17.83 -0.96 -17.61
N ALA A 103 -17.81 0.36 -17.86
CA ALA A 103 -18.65 0.98 -18.87
C ALA A 103 -18.33 0.44 -20.28
N GLY A 104 -17.05 0.24 -20.59
CA GLY A 104 -16.62 -0.42 -21.83
C GLY A 104 -17.13 -1.86 -21.95
N TYR A 105 -17.04 -2.65 -20.87
CA TYR A 105 -17.53 -4.03 -20.84
C TYR A 105 -19.04 -4.12 -21.04
N THR A 106 -19.83 -3.24 -20.42
CA THR A 106 -21.29 -3.22 -20.61
C THR A 106 -21.66 -2.87 -22.05
N GLN A 107 -20.98 -1.90 -22.67
CA GLN A 107 -21.17 -1.58 -24.08
C GLN A 107 -20.80 -2.76 -25.00
N LEU A 108 -19.65 -3.39 -24.77
CA LEU A 108 -19.22 -4.55 -25.54
C LEU A 108 -20.21 -5.72 -25.40
N ASN A 109 -20.66 -5.99 -24.18
CA ASN A 109 -21.65 -7.04 -23.91
C ASN A 109 -22.98 -6.74 -24.63
N GLN A 110 -23.46 -5.49 -24.57
CA GLN A 110 -24.66 -5.09 -25.31
C GLN A 110 -24.49 -5.28 -26.82
N ALA A 111 -23.36 -4.86 -27.39
CA ALA A 111 -23.05 -5.05 -28.80
C ALA A 111 -23.00 -6.55 -29.19
N ALA A 112 -22.42 -7.39 -28.34
CA ALA A 112 -22.35 -8.83 -28.54
C ALA A 112 -23.75 -9.49 -28.48
N MET A 113 -24.59 -9.10 -27.52
CA MET A 113 -25.98 -9.57 -27.42
C MET A 113 -26.80 -9.15 -28.65
N THR A 114 -26.68 -7.89 -29.08
CA THR A 114 -27.33 -7.39 -30.30
C THR A 114 -26.87 -8.17 -31.53
N SER A 115 -25.56 -8.41 -31.66
CA SER A 115 -24.99 -9.19 -32.77
C SER A 115 -25.53 -10.62 -32.79
N THR A 116 -25.55 -11.29 -31.63
CA THR A 116 -26.12 -12.64 -31.48
C THR A 116 -27.58 -12.67 -31.89
N ARG A 117 -28.37 -11.65 -31.50
CA ARG A 117 -29.78 -11.54 -31.90
C ARG A 117 -29.94 -11.40 -33.42
N ILE A 118 -29.16 -10.51 -34.04
CA ILE A 118 -29.20 -10.30 -35.50
C ILE A 118 -28.85 -11.60 -36.24
N ILE A 119 -27.85 -12.35 -35.77
CA ILE A 119 -27.48 -13.65 -36.34
C ILE A 119 -28.64 -14.64 -36.23
N ALA A 120 -29.25 -14.76 -35.04
CA ALA A 120 -30.39 -15.66 -34.83
C ALA A 120 -31.59 -15.29 -35.73
N GLU A 121 -31.92 -14.01 -35.84
CA GLU A 121 -32.99 -13.52 -36.72
C GLU A 121 -32.67 -13.79 -38.19
N SER A 122 -31.42 -13.62 -38.62
CA SER A 122 -30.97 -13.91 -39.98
C SER A 122 -31.06 -15.40 -40.30
N MET A 123 -30.66 -16.28 -39.37
CA MET A 123 -30.79 -17.73 -39.51
C MET A 123 -32.25 -18.17 -39.59
N SER A 124 -33.13 -17.56 -38.80
CA SER A 124 -34.57 -17.81 -38.86
C SER A 124 -35.15 -17.43 -40.23
N LYS A 125 -34.82 -16.24 -40.75
CA LYS A 125 -35.23 -15.79 -42.09
C LYS A 125 -34.70 -16.68 -43.21
N TRP A 126 -33.45 -17.13 -43.11
CA TRP A 126 -32.89 -18.05 -44.08
C TRP A 126 -33.63 -19.37 -44.09
N LYS A 127 -33.96 -19.93 -42.91
CA LYS A 127 -34.74 -21.15 -42.80
C LYS A 127 -36.14 -21.02 -43.41
N THR A 128 -36.88 -19.94 -43.12
CA THR A 128 -38.21 -19.74 -43.73
C THR A 128 -38.14 -19.59 -45.25
N THR A 129 -37.08 -18.95 -45.77
CA THR A 129 -36.84 -18.83 -47.21
C THR A 129 -36.59 -20.20 -47.84
N VAL A 130 -35.76 -21.03 -47.22
CA VAL A 130 -35.49 -22.40 -47.67
C VAL A 130 -36.76 -23.27 -47.64
N ASP A 131 -37.54 -23.19 -46.57
CA ASP A 131 -38.79 -23.93 -46.43
C ASP A 131 -39.81 -23.50 -47.51
N SER A 132 -39.91 -22.19 -47.81
CA SER A 132 -40.75 -21.66 -48.88
C SER A 132 -40.36 -22.15 -50.27
N VAL A 133 -39.05 -22.23 -50.57
CA VAL A 133 -38.54 -22.74 -51.85
C VAL A 133 -38.84 -24.24 -52.01
N LYS A 134 -38.80 -25.01 -50.93
CA LYS A 134 -39.08 -26.45 -50.95
C LYS A 134 -40.57 -26.78 -51.16
N SER A 135 -41.47 -25.87 -50.79
CA SER A 135 -42.92 -26.02 -50.94
C SER A 135 -43.49 -25.46 -52.26
N ALA A 136 -42.65 -24.85 -53.10
CA ALA A 136 -43.00 -24.34 -54.43
C ALA A 136 -42.65 -25.37 -55.51
#